data_AF-A0A2G2Z6T5-F1
#
_entry.id   AF-A0A2G2Z6T5-F1
#
_cell.length_a   1.000
_cell.length_b   1.000
_cell.length_c   1.000
_cell.angle_alpha   90.00
_cell.angle_beta   90.00
_cell.angle_gamma   90.00
#
_symmetry.space_group_name_H-M   'P 1'
#
loop_
_entity.id
_entity.type
_entity.pdbx_description
1 polymer ?
#
loop_
_entity_poly.entity_id
_entity_poly.type
_entity_poly.pdbx_seq_one_letter_code
_entity_poly.pdbx_strand_id
1 'polypeptide(L)'
;MESSKKLVAMFLVCIVVLSSSVHVSNAAGESNEKKFMDAYNQAATEYALCFNICDKSCVDAGFGFTHCEIKCDEDCTDKLLKGVYRK
;
A
#
# COMPACT_ATOMS: atom_id res chain seq x y z
N MET A 1 -23.37 -0.90 14.64
CA MET A 1 -22.85 -1.88 13.65
C MET A 1 -22.02 -1.14 12.60
N GLU A 2 -20.81 -0.71 12.94
CA GLU A 2 -19.91 0.00 12.01
C GLU A 2 -18.53 -0.68 11.96
N SER A 3 -17.99 -1.11 13.12
CA SER A 3 -16.76 -1.91 13.21
C SER A 3 -16.81 -3.25 12.46
N SER A 4 -17.96 -3.94 12.45
CA SER A 4 -18.10 -5.21 11.73
C SER A 4 -17.95 -5.03 10.22
N LYS A 5 -18.31 -3.86 9.67
CA LYS A 5 -18.19 -3.57 8.24
C LYS A 5 -16.74 -3.32 7.84
N LYS A 6 -15.98 -2.62 8.70
CA LYS A 6 -14.53 -2.39 8.51
C LYS A 6 -13.73 -3.68 8.62
N LEU A 7 -14.06 -4.55 9.57
CA LEU A 7 -13.42 -5.86 9.71
C LEU A 7 -13.69 -6.75 8.49
N VAL A 8 -14.94 -6.84 8.02
CA VAL A 8 -15.27 -7.63 6.83
C VAL A 8 -14.57 -7.10 5.59
N ALA A 9 -14.48 -5.77 5.41
CA ALA A 9 -13.72 -5.17 4.32
C ALA A 9 -12.23 -5.51 4.39
N MET A 10 -11.62 -5.43 5.57
CA MET A 10 -10.22 -5.79 5.78
C MET A 10 -9.95 -7.28 5.50
N PHE A 11 -10.83 -8.16 6.00
CA PHE A 11 -10.74 -9.60 5.74
C PHE A 11 -10.87 -9.93 4.24
N LEU A 12 -11.77 -9.27 3.52
CA LEU A 12 -11.93 -9.45 2.09
C LEU A 12 -10.73 -8.94 1.30
N VAL A 13 -10.12 -7.82 1.71
CA VAL A 13 -8.87 -7.33 1.11
C VAL A 13 -7.75 -8.35 1.34
N CYS A 14 -7.59 -8.89 2.54
CA CYS A 14 -6.60 -9.93 2.81
C CYS A 14 -6.84 -11.16 1.94
N ILE A 15 -8.09 -11.62 1.78
CA ILE A 15 -8.42 -12.77 0.93
C ILE A 15 -8.16 -12.46 -0.54
N VAL A 16 -8.49 -11.27 -1.04
CA VAL A 16 -8.23 -10.88 -2.44
C VAL A 16 -6.73 -10.74 -2.71
N VAL A 17 -5.97 -10.13 -1.79
CA VAL A 17 -4.51 -10.03 -1.87
C VAL A 17 -3.88 -11.42 -1.86
N LEU A 18 -4.28 -12.29 -0.93
CA LEU A 18 -3.82 -13.68 -0.88
C LEU A 18 -4.24 -14.43 -2.15
N SER A 19 -5.49 -14.33 -2.60
CA SER A 19 -5.97 -15.03 -3.80
C SER A 19 -5.32 -14.54 -5.10
N SER A 20 -4.96 -13.25 -5.16
CA SER A 20 -4.18 -12.68 -6.27
C SER A 20 -2.70 -13.11 -6.24
N SER A 21 -2.20 -13.54 -5.08
CA SER A 21 -0.87 -14.14 -4.95
C SER A 21 -0.90 -15.67 -5.06
N VAL A 22 -2.07 -16.31 -4.92
CA VAL A 22 -2.30 -17.73 -5.22
C VAL A 22 -3.07 -17.90 -6.53
N HIS A 23 -2.56 -17.33 -7.62
CA HIS A 23 -2.86 -17.93 -8.92
C HIS A 23 -2.20 -19.32 -8.94
N VAL A 24 -2.97 -20.32 -8.53
CA VAL A 24 -2.74 -21.73 -8.85
C VAL A 24 -2.77 -21.84 -10.37
N SER A 25 -1.61 -21.66 -10.99
CA SER A 25 -1.30 -22.11 -12.33
C SER A 25 0.16 -22.50 -12.36
N ASN A 26 0.33 -23.78 -12.07
CA ASN A 26 1.36 -24.67 -12.58
C ASN A 26 2.16 -24.07 -13.77
N ALA A 27 3.51 -24.11 -13.63
CA ALA A 27 4.53 -23.86 -14.66
C ALA A 27 5.03 -22.41 -14.92
N ALA A 28 5.74 -21.79 -13.95
CA ALA A 28 6.90 -20.88 -14.18
C ALA A 28 7.39 -20.28 -12.83
N GLY A 29 8.09 -21.08 -12.02
CA GLY A 29 8.41 -20.76 -10.63
C GLY A 29 9.44 -19.65 -10.36
N GLU A 30 10.24 -19.24 -11.35
CA GLU A 30 11.34 -18.28 -11.12
C GLU A 30 11.02 -16.84 -11.59
N SER A 31 10.17 -16.68 -12.61
CA SER A 31 9.92 -15.38 -13.24
C SER A 31 8.85 -14.54 -12.53
N ASN A 32 7.95 -15.17 -11.78
CA ASN A 32 6.86 -14.48 -11.09
C ASN A 32 7.28 -13.92 -9.74
N GLU A 33 8.15 -14.61 -8.99
CA GLU A 33 8.70 -14.10 -7.73
C GLU A 33 9.52 -12.83 -7.96
N LYS A 34 10.41 -12.84 -8.98
CA LYS A 34 11.21 -11.67 -9.33
C LYS A 34 10.34 -10.49 -9.74
N LYS A 35 9.32 -10.70 -10.58
CA LYS A 35 8.37 -9.65 -10.98
C LYS A 35 7.58 -9.10 -9.79
N PHE A 36 7.18 -9.97 -8.86
CA PHE A 36 6.52 -9.54 -7.63
C PHE A 36 7.45 -8.69 -6.76
N MET A 37 8.68 -9.15 -6.54
CA MET A 37 9.68 -8.41 -5.76
C MET A 37 10.03 -7.07 -6.41
N ASP A 38 10.17 -7.01 -7.73
CA ASP A 38 10.42 -5.77 -8.47
C ASP A 38 9.25 -4.79 -8.30
N ALA A 39 8.01 -5.27 -8.42
CA ALA A 39 6.81 -4.45 -8.21
C ALA A 39 6.68 -3.97 -6.76
N TYR A 40 6.99 -4.84 -5.78
CA TYR A 40 7.00 -4.50 -4.36
C TYR A 40 8.06 -3.43 -4.04
N ASN A 41 9.29 -3.62 -4.53
CA ASN A 41 10.38 -2.67 -4.32
C ASN A 41 10.09 -1.31 -4.97
N GLN A 42 9.46 -1.32 -6.14
CA GLN A 42 8.98 -0.10 -6.78
C GLN A 42 7.93 0.60 -5.91
N ALA A 43 6.91 -0.13 -5.44
CA ALA A 43 5.87 0.41 -4.59
C ALA A 43 6.41 0.95 -3.26
N ALA A 44 7.35 0.24 -2.63
CA ALA A 44 8.00 0.66 -1.40
C ALA A 44 8.83 1.95 -1.60
N THR A 45 9.53 2.06 -2.74
CA THR A 45 10.31 3.26 -3.08
C THR A 45 9.40 4.46 -3.31
N GLU A 46 8.31 4.28 -4.06
CA GLU A 46 7.33 5.34 -4.33
C GLU A 46 6.62 5.80 -3.06
N TYR A 47 6.24 4.87 -2.18
CA TYR A 47 5.68 5.17 -0.88
C TYR A 47 6.67 5.95 0.00
N ALA A 48 7.92 5.47 0.13
CA ALA A 48 8.93 6.13 0.97
C ALA A 48 9.24 7.55 0.50
N LEU A 49 9.32 7.77 -0.82
CA LEU A 49 9.50 9.12 -1.37
C LEU A 49 8.31 10.02 -1.04
N CYS A 50 7.09 9.53 -1.21
CA CYS A 50 5.87 10.27 -0.88
C CYS A 50 5.83 10.64 0.60
N PHE A 51 6.07 9.67 1.49
CA PHE A 51 5.99 9.84 2.93
C PHE A 51 7.00 10.88 3.40
N ASN A 52 8.27 10.78 2.98
CA ASN A 52 9.31 11.74 3.40
C ASN A 52 8.99 13.18 2.98
N ILE A 53 8.41 13.38 1.79
CA ILE A 53 8.01 14.71 1.32
C ILE A 53 6.82 15.23 2.13
N CYS A 54 5.83 14.37 2.37
CA CYS A 54 4.64 14.71 3.14
C CYS A 54 4.97 15.04 4.60
N ASP A 55 5.73 14.17 5.27
CA ASP A 55 6.10 14.30 6.68
C ASP A 55 6.88 15.59 6.91
N LYS A 56 7.89 15.86 6.06
CA LYS A 56 8.62 17.12 6.09
C LYS A 56 7.70 18.34 5.95
N SER A 57 6.81 18.33 4.96
CA SER A 57 5.89 19.46 4.72
C SER A 57 4.90 19.65 5.87
N CYS A 58 4.47 18.55 6.48
CA CYS A 58 3.52 18.54 7.60
C CYS A 58 4.18 19.07 8.89
N VAL A 59 5.40 18.63 9.19
CA VAL A 59 6.18 19.15 10.32
C VAL A 59 6.56 20.61 10.11
N ASP A 60 6.97 21.00 8.89
CA ASP A 60 7.28 22.39 8.54
C ASP A 60 6.05 23.31 8.69
N ALA A 61 4.83 22.77 8.56
CA ALA A 61 3.57 23.47 8.82
C ALA A 61 3.18 23.54 10.31
N GLY A 62 3.98 22.96 11.21
CA GLY A 62 3.79 23.02 12.66
C GLY A 62 2.84 21.96 13.23
N PHE A 63 2.47 20.94 12.45
CA PHE A 63 1.66 19.83 12.95
C PHE A 63 2.49 18.88 13.83
N GLY A 64 1.79 18.17 14.73
CA GLY A 64 2.43 17.18 15.60
C GLY A 64 2.87 15.92 14.86
N PHE A 65 3.93 15.27 15.33
CA PHE A 65 4.51 14.08 14.71
C PHE A 65 3.47 12.97 14.40
N THR A 66 2.69 12.56 15.41
CA THR A 66 1.65 11.53 15.22
C THR A 66 0.57 11.93 14.22
N HIS A 67 0.25 13.23 14.12
CA HIS A 67 -0.69 13.72 13.11
C HIS A 67 -0.10 13.57 11.70
N CYS A 68 1.17 13.95 11.53
CA CYS A 68 1.86 13.83 10.25
C CYS A 68 2.04 12.37 9.83
N GLU A 69 2.43 11.49 10.76
CA GLU A 69 2.59 10.06 10.49
C GLU A 69 1.30 9.44 9.92
N ILE A 70 0.17 9.62 10.62
CA ILE A 70 -1.11 9.03 10.19
C ILE A 70 -1.58 9.65 8.88
N LYS A 71 -1.55 10.99 8.78
CA LYS A 71 -1.99 11.70 7.58
C LYS A 71 -1.18 11.30 6.34
N CYS A 72 0.14 11.26 6.48
CA CYS A 72 1.03 10.96 5.36
C CYS A 72 0.98 9.48 4.98
N ASP A 73 0.76 8.57 5.94
CA ASP A 73 0.49 7.16 5.63
C ASP A 73 -0.78 7.00 4.80
N GLU A 74 -1.88 7.64 5.21
CA GLU A 74 -3.16 7.60 4.48
C GLU A 74 -3.05 8.21 3.08
N ASP A 75 -2.51 9.43 2.97
CA ASP A 75 -2.42 10.16 1.70
C ASP A 75 -1.49 9.43 0.70
N CYS A 76 -0.37 8.88 1.15
CA CYS A 76 0.57 8.17 0.29
C CYS A 76 0.10 6.77 -0.09
N THR A 77 -0.59 6.05 0.81
CA THR A 77 -1.21 4.76 0.50
C THR A 77 -2.33 4.92 -0.53
N ASP A 78 -3.20 5.93 -0.38
CA ASP A 78 -4.25 6.22 -1.36
C ASP A 78 -3.66 6.55 -2.75
N LYS A 79 -2.57 7.33 -2.79
CA LYS A 79 -1.85 7.64 -4.04
C LYS A 79 -1.27 6.39 -4.70
N LEU A 80 -0.65 5.51 -3.92
CA LEU A 80 -0.10 4.24 -4.41
C LEU A 80 -1.21 3.37 -5.01
N LEU A 81 -2.30 3.18 -4.26
CA LEU A 81 -3.44 2.37 -4.70
C LEU A 81 -4.12 2.96 -5.93
N LYS A 82 -4.34 4.28 -5.99
CA LYS A 82 -4.88 4.96 -7.20
C LYS A 82 -3.98 4.80 -8.42
N GLY A 83 -2.66 4.73 -8.22
CA GLY A 83 -1.68 4.44 -9.29
C GLY A 83 -1.76 2.99 -9.78
N VAL A 84 -1.97 2.04 -8.86
CA VAL A 84 -2.13 0.61 -9.17
C VAL A 84 -3.43 0.33 -9.95
N TYR A 85 -4.54 0.99 -9.61
CA TYR A 85 -5.84 0.78 -10.29
C TYR A 85 -6.00 1.52 -11.63
N ARG A 86 -5.02 2.33 -12.05
CA ARG A 86 -5.04 3.05 -13.33
C ARG A 86 -4.14 2.46 -14.42
N LYS A 87 -3.40 1.39 -14.11
CA LYS A 87 -2.51 0.71 -15.04
C LYS A 87 -3.15 -0.55 -15.59
#